data_AF-A0A820NUH1-F1
#
_entry.id   AF-A0A820NUH1-F1
#
_cell.length_a   1.000
_cell.length_b   1.000
_cell.length_c   1.000
_cell.angle_alpha   90.00
_cell.angle_beta   90.00
_cell.angle_gamma   90.00
#
_symmetry.space_group_name_H-M   'P 1'
#
loop_
_entity.id
_entity.type
_entity.pdbx_description
1 polymer ?
#
loop_
_entity_poly.entity_id
_entity_poly.type
_entity_poly.pdbx_seq_one_letter_code
_entity_poly.pdbx_strand_id
1 'polypeptide(L)'
;DCRHMNEIIAETLNQSDLFDLSKGHVIRCHILRQSHYSQDNVAYENDDLLTVNDHILISIHHAMFDGASTSIFLRDLSLAYQSNDLFSIDDNSLQYIDYSIHEQVMDMTLSQEFWLLELKGYSLTHQLSLPVDRQRSSTDQQRSGSASTAEITFDNEICTSFLNYASSQHLTLFQLGLSVFYVFLFKLTHG
;
A
#
# COMPACT_ATOMS: atom_id res chain seq x y z
N ASP A 1 0.94 20.40 -13.04
CA ASP A 1 0.97 19.47 -14.18
C ASP A 1 1.23 18.07 -13.64
N CYS A 2 0.33 17.10 -13.86
CA CYS A 2 0.36 15.79 -13.20
C CYS A 2 1.62 14.96 -13.52
N ARG A 3 2.24 15.19 -14.68
CA ARG A 3 3.50 14.50 -15.05
C ARG A 3 4.66 14.90 -14.14
N HIS A 4 4.79 16.20 -13.88
CA HIS A 4 5.85 16.73 -13.02
C HIS A 4 5.71 16.26 -11.57
N MET A 5 4.47 16.16 -11.07
CA MET A 5 4.21 15.63 -9.72
C MET A 5 4.58 14.14 -9.61
N ASN A 6 4.27 13.33 -10.62
CA ASN A 6 4.65 11.91 -10.63
C ASN A 6 6.17 11.71 -10.69
N GLU A 7 6.90 12.58 -11.40
CA GLU A 7 8.37 12.57 -11.41
C GLU A 7 8.94 12.88 -10.02
N ILE A 8 8.43 13.93 -9.35
CA ILE A 8 8.85 14.29 -7.99
C ILE A 8 8.56 13.15 -6.99
N ILE A 9 7.38 12.53 -7.10
CA ILE A 9 7.03 11.37 -6.27
C ILE A 9 8.00 10.20 -6.54
N ALA A 10 8.27 9.89 -7.81
CA ALA A 10 9.18 8.81 -8.18
C ALA A 10 10.62 9.07 -7.70
N GLU A 11 11.12 10.30 -7.83
CA GLU A 11 12.44 10.69 -7.32
C GLU A 11 12.52 10.57 -5.79
N THR A 12 11.48 11.02 -5.10
CA THR A 12 11.40 10.92 -3.64
C THR A 12 11.38 9.46 -3.19
N LEU A 13 10.60 8.61 -3.84
CA LEU A 13 10.46 7.19 -3.48
C LEU A 13 11.68 6.33 -3.86
N ASN A 14 12.46 6.74 -4.86
CA ASN A 14 13.66 6.00 -5.30
C ASN A 14 14.92 6.30 -4.47
N GLN A 15 14.83 7.11 -3.41
CA GLN A 15 15.95 7.32 -2.50
C GLN A 15 16.22 6.02 -1.72
N SER A 16 17.40 5.42 -1.89
CA SER A 16 17.79 4.17 -1.22
C SER A 16 17.72 4.22 0.31
N ASP A 17 17.84 5.43 0.86
CA ASP A 17 17.88 5.69 2.29
C ASP A 17 16.55 6.23 2.81
N LEU A 18 15.45 6.02 2.08
CA LEU A 18 14.12 6.55 2.45
C LEU A 18 13.69 6.07 3.84
N PHE A 19 14.01 4.83 4.20
CA PHE A 19 13.72 4.29 5.51
C PHE A 19 14.92 3.53 6.06
N ASP A 20 15.27 3.84 7.30
CA ASP A 20 16.25 3.09 8.07
C ASP A 20 15.53 2.55 9.31
N LEU A 21 15.06 1.31 9.20
CA LEU A 21 14.31 0.64 10.26
C LEU A 21 15.12 0.50 11.55
N SER A 22 16.45 0.45 11.45
CA SER A 22 17.33 0.39 12.63
C SER A 22 17.36 1.69 13.42
N LYS A 23 17.02 2.82 12.78
CA LYS A 23 16.95 4.15 13.39
C LYS A 23 15.52 4.62 13.71
N GLY A 24 14.51 3.81 13.40
CA GLY A 24 13.11 4.14 13.66
C GLY A 24 12.49 5.18 12.71
N HIS A 25 13.18 5.55 11.62
CA HIS A 25 12.62 6.45 10.61
C HIS A 25 11.70 5.66 9.67
N VAL A 26 10.40 5.63 9.99
CA VAL A 26 9.38 4.81 9.31
C VAL A 26 8.26 5.62 8.65
N ILE A 27 8.19 6.93 8.93
CA ILE A 27 7.28 7.87 8.29
C ILE A 27 8.10 9.05 7.78
N ARG A 28 7.81 9.51 6.56
CA ARG A 28 8.31 10.77 6.01
C ARG A 28 7.15 11.58 5.46
N CYS A 29 7.25 12.88 5.63
CA CYS A 29 6.31 13.85 5.09
C CYS A 29 7.09 14.88 4.26
N HIS A 30 6.66 15.10 3.03
CA HIS A 30 7.22 16.10 2.14
C HIS A 30 6.10 17.07 1.76
N ILE A 31 6.40 18.37 1.84
CA ILE A 31 5.54 19.43 1.31
C ILE A 31 6.09 19.81 -0.05
N LEU A 32 5.29 19.58 -1.09
CA LEU A 32 5.60 19.96 -2.45
C LEU A 32 4.91 21.29 -2.74
N ARG A 33 5.68 22.37 -2.73
CA ARG A 33 5.18 23.71 -3.04
C ARG A 33 5.23 23.98 -4.53
N GLN A 34 4.12 24.40 -5.10
CA GLN A 34 4.11 24.85 -6.49
C GLN A 34 4.70 26.26 -6.55
N SER A 35 5.82 26.46 -7.25
CA SER A 35 6.44 27.78 -7.35
C SER A 35 5.47 28.78 -7.98
N HIS A 36 4.99 29.74 -7.19
CA HIS A 36 4.30 30.90 -7.72
C HIS A 36 5.34 31.83 -8.36
N TYR A 37 5.46 31.81 -9.69
CA TYR A 37 6.08 32.90 -10.42
C TYR A 37 5.13 34.10 -10.38
N SER A 38 5.13 34.86 -9.29
CA SER A 38 4.57 36.20 -9.28
C SER A 38 5.59 37.15 -9.91
N GLN A 39 5.13 37.96 -10.87
CA GLN A 39 5.94 38.91 -11.62
C GLN A 39 6.44 40.10 -10.78
N ASP A 40 6.14 40.10 -9.47
CA ASP A 40 6.57 41.09 -8.50
C ASP A 40 7.46 40.42 -7.43
N ASN A 41 8.74 40.76 -7.45
CA ASN A 41 9.77 40.40 -6.47
C ASN A 41 9.44 41.02 -5.09
N VAL A 42 8.46 40.47 -4.38
CA VAL A 42 8.28 40.74 -2.95
C VAL A 42 8.29 39.39 -2.24
N ALA A 43 9.44 39.04 -1.69
CA ALA A 43 9.57 37.92 -0.78
C ALA A 43 8.73 38.23 0.47
N TYR A 44 7.55 37.62 0.57
CA TYR A 44 6.78 37.70 1.79
C TYR A 44 7.45 36.81 2.84
N GLU A 45 7.96 37.45 3.90
CA GLU A 45 8.70 36.87 5.04
C GLU A 45 7.91 35.87 5.91
N ASN A 46 6.74 35.36 5.48
CA ASN A 46 5.96 34.38 6.23
C ASN A 46 5.40 33.30 5.28
N ASP A 47 6.29 32.54 4.65
CA ASP A 47 6.00 31.42 3.75
C ASP A 47 5.85 30.09 4.53
N ASP A 48 5.25 30.12 5.73
CA ASP A 48 5.08 28.95 6.61
C ASP A 48 3.70 28.29 6.48
N LEU A 49 2.75 28.92 5.79
CA LEU A 49 1.40 28.40 5.61
C LEU A 49 1.24 27.69 4.27
N LEU A 50 0.59 26.52 4.29
CA LEU A 50 0.25 25.76 3.09
C LEU A 50 -0.78 26.51 2.22
N THR A 51 -0.60 26.45 0.91
CA THR A 51 -1.56 26.96 -0.08
C THR A 51 -2.41 25.84 -0.68
N VAL A 52 -3.50 26.19 -1.36
CA VAL A 52 -4.37 25.22 -2.06
C VAL A 52 -3.69 24.47 -3.20
N ASN A 53 -2.53 24.96 -3.66
CA ASN A 53 -1.74 24.35 -4.72
C ASN A 53 -0.58 23.52 -4.19
N ASP A 54 -0.39 23.48 -2.87
CA ASP A 54 0.63 22.65 -2.26
C ASP A 54 0.12 21.22 -2.10
N HIS A 55 1.03 20.26 -2.24
CA HIS A 55 0.74 18.85 -2.04
C HIS A 55 1.51 18.32 -0.84
N ILE A 56 0.85 17.47 -0.05
CA ILE A 56 1.49 16.73 1.05
C ILE A 56 1.71 15.30 0.56
N LEU A 57 2.98 14.88 0.51
CA LEU A 57 3.37 13.50 0.25
C LEU A 57 3.75 12.84 1.57
N ILE A 58 2.96 11.85 2.00
CA ILE A 58 3.25 11.03 3.16
C ILE A 58 3.72 9.66 2.68
N SER A 59 4.93 9.27 3.08
CA SER A 59 5.51 7.96 2.80
C SER A 59 5.67 7.20 4.10
N ILE A 60 5.12 5.99 4.17
CA ILE A 60 5.13 5.14 5.36
C ILE A 60 5.71 3.78 4.99
N HIS A 61 6.63 3.28 5.81
CA HIS A 61 7.17 1.94 5.63
C HIS A 61 6.15 0.89 6.10
N HIS A 62 5.74 0.01 5.17
CA HIS A 62 4.67 -0.98 5.40
C HIS A 62 4.97 -1.98 6.55
N ALA A 63 6.24 -2.16 6.95
CA ALA A 63 6.57 -2.98 8.12
C ALA A 63 5.95 -2.46 9.44
N MET A 64 5.57 -1.19 9.52
CA MET A 64 4.94 -0.60 10.71
C MET A 64 3.46 -0.27 10.53
N PHE A 65 2.94 -0.30 9.29
CA PHE A 65 1.58 0.10 8.96
C PHE A 65 0.98 -0.86 7.95
N ASP A 66 -0.29 -1.20 8.14
CA ASP A 66 -1.09 -1.91 7.16
C ASP A 66 -2.18 -1.00 6.56
N GLY A 67 -2.98 -1.55 5.66
CA GLY A 67 -4.08 -0.81 5.02
C GLY A 67 -5.12 -0.31 6.03
N ALA A 68 -5.38 -1.07 7.10
CA ALA A 68 -6.34 -0.68 8.13
C ALA A 68 -5.81 0.50 8.97
N SER A 69 -4.57 0.39 9.46
CA SER A 69 -3.87 1.40 10.26
C SER A 69 -3.71 2.71 9.49
N THR A 70 -3.46 2.64 8.17
CA THR A 70 -3.38 3.82 7.30
C THR A 70 -4.71 4.58 7.26
N SER A 71 -5.84 3.87 7.18
CA SER A 71 -7.16 4.53 7.18
C SER A 71 -7.48 5.22 8.51
N ILE A 72 -7.10 4.61 9.63
CA ILE A 72 -7.23 5.17 10.98
C ILE A 72 -6.37 6.44 11.10
N PHE A 73 -5.10 6.35 10.71
CA PHE A 73 -4.17 7.48 10.74
C PHE A 73 -4.68 8.68 9.95
N LEU A 74 -5.13 8.48 8.70
CA LEU A 74 -5.63 9.57 7.85
C LEU A 74 -6.90 10.20 8.41
N ARG A 75 -7.79 9.40 9.00
CA ARG A 75 -8.99 9.92 9.68
C ARG A 75 -8.61 10.79 10.87
N ASP A 76 -7.75 10.29 11.75
CA ASP A 76 -7.37 10.99 12.98
C ASP A 76 -6.56 12.25 12.66
N LEU A 77 -5.70 12.20 11.64
CA LEU A 77 -5.01 13.36 11.10
C LEU A 77 -6.00 14.44 10.62
N SER A 78 -7.00 14.04 9.81
CA SER A 78 -8.02 14.96 9.30
C SER A 78 -8.80 15.63 10.44
N LEU A 79 -9.18 14.87 11.46
CA LEU A 79 -9.88 15.41 12.62
C LEU A 79 -9.00 16.38 13.42
N ALA A 80 -7.69 16.12 13.55
CA ALA A 80 -6.76 16.95 14.32
C ALA A 80 -6.61 18.33 13.69
N TYR A 81 -6.58 18.39 12.36
CA TYR A 81 -6.58 19.64 11.61
C TYR A 81 -7.90 20.42 11.72
N GLN A 82 -9.03 19.75 11.98
CA GLN A 82 -10.34 20.39 12.09
C GLN A 82 -10.64 20.89 13.51
N SER A 83 -10.25 20.15 14.54
CA SER A 83 -10.56 20.46 15.93
C SER A 83 -9.67 21.54 16.52
N ASN A 84 -8.49 21.81 15.91
CA ASN A 84 -7.43 22.67 16.46
C ASN A 84 -6.98 22.27 17.89
N ASP A 85 -7.35 21.06 18.31
CA ASP A 85 -7.06 20.44 19.59
C ASP A 85 -6.23 19.19 19.35
N LEU A 86 -5.21 18.98 20.17
CA LEU A 86 -4.45 17.75 20.17
C LEU A 86 -5.36 16.60 20.62
N PHE A 87 -5.39 15.52 19.84
CA PHE A 87 -6.04 14.29 20.27
C PHE A 87 -5.41 13.82 21.58
N SER A 88 -6.24 13.70 22.62
CA SER A 88 -5.85 12.95 23.82
C SER A 88 -5.81 11.49 23.44
N ILE A 89 -4.61 10.91 23.37
CA ILE A 89 -4.43 9.47 23.26
C ILE A 89 -4.87 8.89 24.62
N ASP A 90 -5.72 7.86 24.60
CA ASP A 90 -5.99 7.09 25.81
C ASP A 90 -4.81 6.18 26.09
N ASP A 91 -4.05 6.48 27.14
CA ASP A 91 -2.89 5.69 27.56
C ASP A 91 -3.26 4.24 27.93
N ASN A 92 -4.55 3.93 28.12
CA ASN A 92 -5.04 2.57 28.38
C ASN A 92 -5.46 1.83 27.10
N SER A 93 -5.38 2.47 25.93
CA SER A 93 -5.68 1.83 24.66
C SER A 93 -4.66 0.73 24.35
N LEU A 94 -5.15 -0.42 23.88
CA LEU A 94 -4.31 -1.56 23.53
C LEU A 94 -3.35 -1.17 22.41
N GLN A 95 -2.05 -1.29 22.66
CA GLN A 95 -1.01 -0.92 21.72
C GLN A 95 -0.60 -2.14 20.86
N TYR A 96 -0.05 -1.88 19.68
CA TYR A 96 0.45 -2.96 18.81
C TYR A 96 1.52 -3.83 19.49
N ILE A 97 2.30 -3.26 20.42
CA ILE A 97 3.29 -4.02 21.19
C ILE A 97 2.63 -5.06 22.10
N ASP A 98 1.46 -4.76 22.66
CA ASP A 98 0.70 -5.69 23.50
C ASP A 98 0.21 -6.88 22.66
N TYR A 99 -0.27 -6.59 21.45
CA TYR A 99 -0.65 -7.63 20.48
C TYR A 99 0.56 -8.49 20.09
N SER A 100 1.71 -7.87 19.81
CA SER A 100 2.94 -8.58 19.39
C SER A 100 3.46 -9.52 20.47
N ILE A 101 3.43 -9.08 21.74
CA ILE A 101 3.79 -9.93 22.89
C ILE A 101 2.79 -11.09 23.04
N HIS A 102 1.49 -10.82 22.87
CA HIS A 102 0.46 -11.85 22.94
C HIS A 102 0.61 -12.88 21.82
N GLU A 103 0.91 -12.46 20.59
CA GLU A 103 1.14 -13.34 19.44
C GLU A 103 2.27 -14.34 19.69
N GLN A 104 3.35 -13.91 20.35
CA GLN A 104 4.49 -14.79 20.67
C GLN A 104 4.15 -15.98 21.57
N VAL A 105 3.05 -15.89 22.34
CA VAL A 105 2.61 -16.97 23.23
C VAL A 105 1.40 -17.73 22.70
N MET A 106 0.90 -17.38 21.51
CA MET A 106 -0.19 -18.12 20.86
C MET A 106 0.30 -19.50 20.40
N ASP A 107 -0.51 -20.52 20.62
CA ASP A 107 -0.25 -21.85 20.06
C ASP A 107 -0.60 -21.86 18.57
N MET A 108 0.43 -21.94 17.74
CA MET A 108 0.31 -21.98 16.27
C MET A 108 0.47 -23.39 15.70
N THR A 109 0.53 -24.43 16.53
CA THR A 109 0.83 -25.81 16.11
C THR A 109 -0.13 -26.31 15.04
N LEU A 110 -1.44 -26.16 15.26
CA LEU A 110 -2.46 -26.60 14.28
C LEU A 110 -2.38 -25.84 12.96
N SER A 111 -2.10 -24.53 13.02
CA SER A 111 -1.92 -23.70 11.82
C SER A 111 -0.68 -24.13 11.04
N GLN A 112 0.42 -24.39 11.74
CA GLN A 112 1.66 -24.88 11.13
C GLN A 112 1.47 -26.24 10.48
N GLU A 113 0.83 -27.19 11.16
CA GLU A 113 0.52 -28.52 10.61
C GLU A 113 -0.35 -28.43 9.36
N PHE A 114 -1.37 -27.58 9.40
CA PHE A 114 -2.23 -27.31 8.24
C PHE A 114 -1.41 -26.80 7.04
N TRP A 115 -0.59 -25.76 7.21
CA TRP A 115 0.19 -25.18 6.12
C TRP A 115 1.26 -26.13 5.57
N LEU A 116 1.89 -26.93 6.44
CA LEU A 116 2.84 -27.97 6.03
C LEU A 116 2.17 -29.05 5.18
N LEU A 117 0.94 -29.43 5.52
CA LEU A 117 0.16 -30.38 4.74
C LEU A 117 -0.30 -29.78 3.41
N GLU A 118 -0.88 -28.59 3.43
CA GLU A 118 -1.45 -27.93 2.26
C GLU A 118 -0.38 -27.61 1.20
N LEU A 119 0.81 -27.21 1.63
CA LEU A 119 1.94 -26.90 0.74
C LEU A 119 2.83 -28.12 0.45
N LYS A 120 2.44 -29.31 0.90
CA LYS A 120 3.23 -30.53 0.68
C LYS A 120 3.35 -30.83 -0.81
N GLY A 121 4.58 -30.93 -1.30
CA GLY A 121 4.86 -31.19 -2.72
C GLY A 121 4.86 -29.94 -3.59
N TYR A 122 4.58 -28.76 -3.02
CA TYR A 122 4.84 -27.49 -3.71
C TYR A 122 6.35 -27.33 -3.93
N SER A 123 6.75 -27.02 -5.15
CA SER A 123 8.14 -26.74 -5.50
C SER A 123 8.28 -25.35 -6.08
N LEU A 124 9.18 -24.57 -5.50
CA LEU A 124 9.56 -23.23 -5.97
C LEU A 124 10.17 -23.25 -7.38
N THR A 125 10.53 -24.42 -7.91
CA THR A 125 10.99 -24.58 -9.30
C THR A 125 9.85 -24.53 -10.31
N HIS A 126 8.60 -24.77 -9.91
CA HIS A 126 7.42 -24.66 -10.77
C HIS A 126 6.83 -23.25 -10.66
N GLN A 127 7.59 -22.27 -11.15
CA GLN A 127 7.12 -20.89 -11.18
C GLN A 127 6.00 -20.73 -12.22
N LEU A 128 5.04 -19.85 -11.93
CA LEU A 128 4.02 -19.47 -12.89
C LEU A 128 4.70 -18.80 -14.09
N SER A 129 4.69 -19.47 -15.24
CA SER A 129 5.34 -19.00 -16.47
C SER A 129 4.48 -17.98 -17.21
N LEU A 130 4.44 -16.75 -16.71
CA LEU A 130 3.76 -15.65 -17.39
C LEU A 130 4.58 -15.16 -18.60
N PRO A 131 3.93 -14.69 -19.68
CA PRO A 131 4.63 -13.98 -20.75
C PRO A 131 5.25 -12.70 -20.17
N VAL A 132 6.57 -12.56 -20.33
CA VAL A 132 7.32 -11.41 -19.81
C VAL A 132 8.04 -10.71 -20.96
N ASP A 133 7.97 -9.38 -20.96
CA ASP A 133 8.71 -8.56 -21.92
C ASP A 133 10.22 -8.51 -21.61
N ARG A 134 10.59 -8.77 -20.35
CA ARG A 134 11.98 -8.77 -19.87
C ARG A 134 12.18 -9.87 -18.84
N GLN A 135 13.31 -10.58 -18.93
CA GLN A 135 13.65 -11.59 -17.92
C GLN A 135 13.92 -10.95 -16.58
N ARG A 136 13.43 -11.59 -15.51
CA ARG A 136 13.69 -11.16 -14.13
C ARG A 136 15.17 -11.41 -13.81
N SER A 137 15.89 -10.40 -13.32
CA SER A 137 17.27 -10.58 -12.86
C SER A 137 17.33 -11.57 -11.68
N SER A 138 18.28 -12.50 -11.75
CA SER A 138 18.51 -13.55 -10.75
C SER A 138 19.21 -13.04 -9.49
N THR A 139 19.86 -11.87 -9.56
CA THR A 139 20.56 -11.27 -8.42
C THR A 139 19.71 -10.21 -7.75
N ASP A 140 19.49 -10.35 -6.44
CA ASP A 140 18.68 -9.40 -5.64
C ASP A 140 19.20 -7.96 -5.73
N GLN A 141 20.51 -7.75 -5.85
CA GLN A 141 21.13 -6.43 -5.97
C GLN A 141 20.77 -5.66 -7.26
N GLN A 142 20.23 -6.33 -8.28
CA GLN A 142 19.79 -5.71 -9.53
C GLN A 142 18.27 -5.50 -9.60
N ARG A 143 17.53 -5.82 -8.53
CA ARG A 143 16.08 -5.62 -8.48
C ARG A 143 15.80 -4.19 -8.03
N SER A 144 15.20 -3.38 -8.89
CA SER A 144 14.96 -1.96 -8.60
C SER A 144 13.72 -1.68 -7.75
N GLY A 145 12.92 -2.71 -7.38
CA GLY A 145 11.64 -2.55 -6.69
C GLY A 145 10.58 -1.76 -7.47
N SER A 146 10.91 -1.26 -8.66
CA SER A 146 10.07 -0.38 -9.46
C SER A 146 8.82 -1.10 -9.94
N ALA A 147 7.66 -0.47 -9.77
CA ALA A 147 6.37 -0.98 -10.18
C ALA A 147 5.55 0.13 -10.85
N SER A 148 4.53 -0.28 -11.62
CA SER A 148 3.50 0.60 -12.15
C SER A 148 2.15 0.00 -11.84
N THR A 149 1.15 0.85 -11.63
CA THR A 149 -0.22 0.44 -11.37
C THR A 149 -1.06 0.60 -12.63
N ALA A 150 -1.89 -0.40 -12.93
CA ALA A 150 -2.92 -0.31 -13.94
C ALA A 150 -4.27 -0.53 -13.26
N GLU A 151 -5.16 0.45 -13.38
CA GLU A 151 -6.51 0.39 -12.82
C GLU A 151 -7.50 -0.01 -13.92
N ILE A 152 -8.36 -0.98 -13.63
CA ILE A 152 -9.41 -1.45 -14.53
C ILE A 152 -10.74 -1.29 -13.80
N THR A 153 -11.64 -0.50 -14.38
CA THR A 153 -12.99 -0.30 -13.86
C THR A 153 -13.98 -1.08 -14.71
N PHE A 154 -14.88 -1.81 -14.06
CA PHE A 154 -15.98 -2.50 -14.71
C PHE A 154 -17.26 -1.67 -14.64
N ASP A 155 -18.11 -1.78 -15.66
CA ASP A 155 -19.39 -1.10 -15.67
C ASP A 155 -20.37 -1.70 -14.63
N ASN A 156 -21.47 -0.98 -14.41
CA ASN A 156 -22.49 -1.38 -13.44
C ASN A 156 -23.17 -2.71 -13.79
N GLU A 157 -23.26 -3.05 -15.08
CA GLU A 157 -23.91 -4.28 -15.55
C GLU A 157 -23.09 -5.50 -15.15
N ILE A 158 -21.78 -5.47 -15.41
CA ILE A 158 -20.83 -6.51 -14.99
C ILE A 158 -20.80 -6.61 -13.47
N CYS A 159 -20.70 -5.47 -12.76
CA CYS A 159 -20.68 -5.46 -11.29
C CYS A 159 -21.94 -6.10 -10.71
N THR A 160 -23.12 -5.74 -11.22
CA THR A 160 -24.40 -6.30 -10.76
C THR A 160 -24.51 -7.79 -11.05
N SER A 161 -24.10 -8.22 -12.24
CA SER A 161 -24.10 -9.63 -12.63
C SER A 161 -23.15 -10.46 -11.76
N PHE A 162 -21.98 -9.91 -11.44
CA PHE A 162 -20.99 -10.53 -10.56
C PHE A 162 -21.51 -10.70 -9.13
N LEU A 163 -22.13 -9.65 -8.58
CA LEU A 163 -22.77 -9.67 -7.26
C LEU A 163 -23.88 -10.74 -7.19
N ASN A 164 -24.75 -10.75 -8.20
CA ASN A 164 -25.86 -11.70 -8.28
C ASN A 164 -25.37 -13.14 -8.40
N TYR A 165 -24.32 -13.38 -9.20
CA TYR A 165 -23.73 -14.70 -9.34
C TYR A 165 -23.14 -15.20 -8.03
N ALA A 166 -22.31 -14.40 -7.35
CA ALA A 166 -21.74 -14.74 -6.05
C ALA A 166 -22.83 -15.11 -5.03
N SER A 167 -23.88 -14.28 -4.96
CA SER A 167 -25.04 -14.51 -4.08
C SER A 167 -25.76 -15.84 -4.40
N SER A 168 -26.02 -16.10 -5.68
CA SER A 168 -26.69 -17.33 -6.14
C SER A 168 -25.90 -18.62 -5.84
N GLN A 169 -24.58 -18.52 -5.74
CA GLN A 169 -23.68 -19.65 -5.46
C GLN A 169 -23.26 -19.71 -3.98
N HIS A 170 -23.82 -18.84 -3.12
CA HIS A 170 -23.43 -18.71 -1.72
C HIS A 170 -21.92 -18.47 -1.53
N LEU A 171 -21.31 -17.72 -2.44
CA LEU A 171 -19.90 -17.34 -2.41
C LEU A 171 -19.74 -15.90 -1.91
N THR A 172 -18.63 -15.63 -1.23
CA THR A 172 -18.17 -14.26 -1.02
C THR A 172 -17.64 -13.67 -2.32
N LEU A 173 -17.68 -12.34 -2.45
CA LEU A 173 -17.09 -11.64 -3.60
C LEU A 173 -15.59 -11.91 -3.74
N PHE A 174 -14.90 -12.04 -2.61
CA PHE A 174 -13.48 -12.39 -2.57
C PHE A 174 -13.22 -13.77 -3.21
N GLN A 175 -13.98 -14.80 -2.84
CA GLN A 175 -13.83 -16.15 -3.40
C GLN A 175 -14.07 -16.16 -4.91
N LEU A 176 -15.12 -15.50 -5.37
CA LEU A 176 -15.41 -15.42 -6.80
C LEU A 176 -14.31 -14.64 -7.55
N GLY A 177 -13.87 -13.50 -7.01
CA GLY A 177 -12.82 -12.68 -7.60
C GLY A 177 -11.49 -13.41 -7.70
N LEU A 178 -11.09 -14.09 -6.63
CA LEU A 178 -9.88 -14.91 -6.60
C LEU A 178 -9.97 -16.07 -7.62
N SER A 179 -11.13 -16.69 -7.75
CA SER A 179 -11.36 -17.76 -8.74
C SER A 179 -11.22 -17.25 -10.18
N VAL A 180 -11.82 -16.09 -10.48
CA VAL A 180 -11.67 -15.43 -11.80
C VAL A 180 -10.20 -15.07 -12.06
N PHE A 181 -9.49 -14.59 -11.05
CA PHE A 181 -8.07 -14.29 -11.15
C PHE A 181 -7.23 -15.55 -11.45
N TYR A 182 -7.54 -16.69 -10.81
CA TYR A 182 -6.87 -17.95 -11.15
C TYR A 182 -7.17 -18.41 -12.58
N VAL A 183 -8.40 -18.30 -13.05
CA VAL A 183 -8.75 -18.61 -14.45
C VAL A 183 -8.01 -17.68 -15.42
N PHE A 184 -7.90 -16.40 -15.08
CA PHE A 184 -7.13 -15.43 -15.85
C PHE A 184 -5.65 -15.82 -15.95
N LEU A 185 -4.99 -16.10 -14.82
CA LEU A 185 -3.60 -16.57 -14.79
C LEU A 185 -3.42 -17.89 -15.56
N PHE A 186 -4.37 -18.82 -15.45
CA PHE A 186 -4.34 -20.07 -16.20
C PHE A 186 -4.40 -19.83 -17.72
N LYS A 187 -5.31 -18.96 -18.18
CA LYS A 187 -5.43 -18.60 -19.60
C LYS A 187 -4.19 -17.88 -20.13
N LEU A 188 -3.54 -17.04 -19.31
CA LEU A 188 -2.30 -16.37 -19.70
C LEU A 188 -1.10 -17.31 -19.82
N THR A 189 -1.14 -18.46 -19.15
CA THR A 189 -0.02 -19.41 -19.12
C THR A 189 -0.20 -20.60 -20.06
N HIS A 190 -1.44 -20.95 -20.41
CA HIS A 190 -1.77 -22.16 -21.20
C HIS A 190 -2.61 -21.88 -22.47
N GLY A 191 -2.94 -20.61 -22.75
CA GLY A 191 -3.62 -20.18 -23.98
C GLY A 191 -2.64 -19.75 -25.05
#